data_AF-A0A836UAK9-F1
#
_entry.id   AF-A0A836UAK9-F1
#
_cell.length_a   1.000
_cell.length_b   1.000
_cell.length_c   1.000
_cell.angle_alpha   90.00
_cell.angle_beta   90.00
_cell.angle_gamma   90.00
#
_symmetry.space_group_name_H-M   'P 1'
#
loop_
_entity.id
_entity.type
_entity.pdbx_description
1 polymer ?
#
loop_
_entity_poly.entity_id
_entity_poly.type
_entity_poly.pdbx_seq_one_letter_code
_entity_poly.pdbx_strand_id
1 'polypeptide(L)'
;MNYYKGLLAAVALAFVVSFAVPVDAQWGGGQGERPSAEEMEKRRQEERAKLYATLELDETQTKLVDSLLTAADTLRQSLMEEMRASFGDRETMREIREDMQGLQKDLDEKINKVLTEDQRKLYAAYRHEQAQNRVRWRRRGYGG
;
A
#
# COMPACT_ATOMS: atom_id res chain seq x y z
N MET A 1 -22.58 0.68 18.95
CA MET A 1 -23.87 0.91 18.29
C MET A 1 -23.55 1.33 16.86
N ASN A 2 -23.77 0.43 15.91
CA ASN A 2 -23.36 0.55 14.51
C ASN A 2 -24.36 1.40 13.73
N TYR A 3 -23.99 2.59 13.25
CA TYR A 3 -24.60 3.27 12.10
C TYR A 3 -23.47 4.23 11.63
N TYR A 4 -22.81 4.11 10.48
CA TYR A 4 -23.36 4.11 9.12
C TYR A 4 -22.44 3.32 8.16
N LYS A 5 -22.93 2.15 7.75
CA LYS A 5 -22.65 1.61 6.41
C LYS A 5 -23.61 2.31 5.45
N GLY A 6 -23.08 2.85 4.36
CA GLY A 6 -23.86 3.30 3.21
C GLY A 6 -23.87 4.82 3.02
N LEU A 7 -23.00 5.30 2.15
CA LEU A 7 -23.43 6.08 0.99
C LEU A 7 -22.24 6.18 0.02
N LEU A 8 -22.35 5.48 -1.11
CA LEU A 8 -21.72 5.92 -2.35
C LEU A 8 -22.34 7.29 -2.67
N ALA A 9 -21.63 8.36 -2.34
CA ALA A 9 -21.96 9.71 -2.77
C ALA A 9 -20.95 10.12 -3.84
N ALA A 10 -21.40 10.08 -5.09
CA ALA A 10 -20.78 10.82 -6.17
C ALA A 10 -20.60 12.28 -5.74
N VAL A 11 -19.37 12.80 -5.80
CA VAL A 11 -19.12 14.23 -5.63
C VAL A 11 -18.49 14.76 -6.91
N ALA A 12 -19.16 15.78 -7.41
CA ALA A 12 -18.97 16.43 -8.67
C ALA A 12 -17.58 17.05 -8.84
N LEU A 13 -17.16 17.04 -10.09
CA LEU A 13 -16.09 17.83 -10.68
C LEU A 13 -16.23 19.31 -10.26
N ALA A 14 -15.40 19.75 -9.32
CA ALA A 14 -15.24 21.17 -8.97
C ALA A 14 -13.81 21.58 -9.33
N PHE A 15 -13.71 22.30 -10.45
CA PHE A 15 -12.49 22.94 -10.92
C PHE A 15 -12.19 24.13 -10.00
N VAL A 16 -11.36 23.94 -8.97
CA VAL A 16 -10.87 25.05 -8.14
C VAL A 16 -9.46 25.40 -8.61
N VAL A 17 -9.37 26.49 -9.37
CA VAL A 17 -8.12 27.22 -9.58
C VAL A 17 -7.78 27.89 -8.25
N SER A 18 -6.68 27.49 -7.62
CA SER A 18 -6.11 28.19 -6.47
C SER A 18 -4.63 28.45 -6.68
N PHE A 19 -4.30 29.70 -6.42
CA PHE A 19 -3.03 30.37 -6.69
C PHE A 19 -1.83 29.67 -6.04
N ALA A 20 -0.72 29.69 -6.76
CA ALA A 20 0.57 29.20 -6.30
C ALA A 20 1.05 30.00 -5.08
N VAL A 21 1.15 29.33 -3.94
CA VAL A 21 1.95 29.79 -2.80
C VAL A 21 3.11 28.80 -2.67
N PRO A 22 4.37 29.21 -2.82
CA PRO A 22 5.51 28.32 -2.61
C PRO A 22 5.60 28.04 -1.10
N VAL A 23 5.09 26.89 -0.68
CA VAL A 23 5.34 26.32 0.65
C VAL A 23 6.56 25.43 0.50
N ASP A 24 7.74 26.00 0.77
CA ASP A 24 8.96 25.24 1.05
C ASP A 24 8.83 24.60 2.44
N ALA A 25 7.97 23.59 2.56
CA ALA A 25 7.92 22.71 3.72
C ALA A 25 9.03 21.66 3.60
N GLN A 26 10.16 21.99 4.19
CA GLN A 26 11.31 21.15 4.49
C GLN A 26 10.90 19.74 4.99
N TRP A 27 11.05 18.74 4.11
CA TRP A 27 11.12 17.32 4.46
C TRP A 27 12.36 16.73 3.80
N GLY A 28 13.13 15.96 4.58
CA GLY A 28 14.55 15.68 4.35
C GLY A 28 14.92 14.94 3.05
N GLY A 29 16.06 15.37 2.51
CA GLY A 29 17.14 14.49 2.03
C GLY A 29 16.82 13.49 0.93
N GLY A 30 16.92 13.94 -0.32
CA GLY A 30 17.00 13.05 -1.48
C GLY A 30 16.40 13.68 -2.73
N GLN A 31 17.20 14.47 -3.44
CA GLN A 31 16.88 14.92 -4.80
C GLN A 31 17.02 13.74 -5.78
N GLY A 32 16.15 12.74 -5.63
CA GLY A 32 15.86 11.76 -6.67
C GLY A 32 14.55 12.17 -7.32
N GLU A 33 14.50 12.23 -8.65
CA GLU A 33 13.22 12.35 -9.35
C GLU A 33 12.27 11.27 -8.81
N ARG A 34 11.08 11.69 -8.39
CA ARG A 34 10.04 10.73 -8.00
C ARG A 34 9.80 9.84 -9.22
N PRO A 35 9.89 8.51 -9.09
CA PRO A 35 9.65 7.61 -10.21
C PRO A 35 8.29 7.89 -10.85
N SER A 36 8.23 7.83 -12.19
CA SER A 36 7.01 8.13 -12.94
C SER A 36 5.89 7.15 -12.59
N ALA A 37 4.63 7.50 -12.92
CA ALA A 37 3.50 6.61 -12.69
C ALA A 37 3.68 5.25 -13.41
N GLU A 38 4.19 5.29 -14.64
CA GLU A 38 4.51 4.11 -15.45
C GLU A 38 5.63 3.27 -14.83
N GLU A 39 6.69 3.92 -14.35
CA GLU A 39 7.80 3.21 -13.70
C GLU A 39 7.35 2.54 -12.40
N MET A 40 6.51 3.22 -11.62
CA MET A 40 5.91 2.67 -10.42
C MET A 40 5.01 1.48 -10.72
N GLU A 41 4.26 1.52 -11.82
CA GLU A 41 3.44 0.40 -12.26
C GLU A 41 4.28 -0.79 -12.71
N LYS A 42 5.32 -0.56 -13.51
CA LYS A 42 6.26 -1.61 -13.91
C LYS A 42 6.88 -2.29 -12.70
N ARG A 43 7.35 -1.51 -11.72
CA ARG A 43 7.89 -2.03 -10.46
C ARG A 43 6.88 -2.88 -9.70
N ARG A 44 5.60 -2.47 -9.63
CA ARG A 44 4.54 -3.27 -9.02
C ARG A 44 4.35 -4.61 -9.74
N GLN A 45 4.32 -4.60 -11.07
CA GLN A 45 4.17 -5.81 -11.86
C GLN A 45 5.36 -6.77 -11.68
N GLU A 46 6.58 -6.25 -11.67
CA GLU A 46 7.79 -7.04 -11.41
C GLU A 46 7.77 -7.69 -10.02
N GLU A 47 7.39 -6.95 -8.99
CA GLU A 47 7.27 -7.50 -7.63
C GLU A 47 6.17 -8.55 -7.51
N ARG A 48 5.04 -8.37 -8.22
CA ARG A 48 3.98 -9.39 -8.30
C ARG A 48 4.46 -10.64 -9.01
N ALA A 49 5.16 -10.49 -10.14
CA ALA A 49 5.72 -11.63 -10.87
C ALA A 49 6.71 -12.44 -10.00
N LYS A 50 7.58 -11.76 -9.23
CA LYS A 50 8.47 -12.41 -8.26
C LYS A 50 7.69 -13.17 -7.19
N LEU A 51 6.63 -12.57 -6.65
CA LEU A 51 5.76 -13.23 -5.66
C LEU A 51 5.14 -14.51 -6.24
N TYR A 52 4.55 -14.43 -7.43
CA TYR A 52 3.88 -15.57 -8.06
C TYR A 52 4.86 -16.70 -8.37
N ALA A 53 6.05 -16.36 -8.85
CA ALA A 53 7.12 -17.32 -9.09
C ALA A 53 7.62 -17.95 -7.77
N THR A 54 7.81 -17.15 -6.72
CA THR A 54 8.30 -17.63 -5.40
C THR A 54 7.31 -18.58 -4.75
N LEU A 55 6.01 -18.35 -4.94
CA LEU A 55 4.95 -19.18 -4.38
C LEU A 55 4.52 -20.31 -5.31
N GLU A 56 5.07 -20.39 -6.52
CA GLU A 56 4.71 -21.39 -7.53
C GLU A 56 3.18 -21.49 -7.69
N LEU A 57 2.50 -20.34 -7.84
CA LEU A 57 1.05 -20.29 -7.90
C LEU A 57 0.54 -20.90 -9.22
N ASP A 58 -0.54 -21.68 -9.15
CA ASP A 58 -1.28 -22.07 -10.34
C ASP A 58 -2.07 -20.88 -10.93
N GLU A 59 -2.66 -21.06 -12.12
CA GLU A 59 -3.40 -19.97 -12.79
C GLU A 59 -4.60 -19.46 -11.99
N THR A 60 -5.29 -20.34 -11.26
CA THR A 60 -6.48 -19.97 -10.48
C THR A 60 -6.05 -19.21 -9.23
N GLN A 61 -5.05 -19.71 -8.51
CA GLN A 61 -4.45 -19.03 -7.36
C GLN A 61 -3.86 -17.68 -7.76
N THR A 62 -3.18 -17.61 -8.91
CA THR A 62 -2.62 -16.37 -9.44
C THR A 62 -3.70 -15.32 -9.66
N LYS A 63 -4.81 -15.67 -10.31
CA LYS A 63 -5.94 -14.73 -10.52
C LYS A 63 -6.55 -14.26 -9.21
N LEU A 64 -6.73 -15.17 -8.24
CA LEU A 64 -7.28 -14.82 -6.93
C LEU A 64 -6.34 -13.90 -6.14
N VAL A 65 -5.06 -14.26 -6.04
CA VAL A 65 -4.05 -13.44 -5.35
C VAL A 65 -3.88 -12.09 -6.05
N ASP A 66 -3.87 -12.04 -7.39
CA ASP A 66 -3.80 -10.79 -8.13
C ASP A 66 -4.99 -9.87 -7.83
N SER A 67 -6.20 -10.44 -7.80
CA SER A 67 -7.41 -9.68 -7.45
C SER A 67 -7.36 -9.10 -6.03
N LEU A 68 -6.83 -9.87 -5.07
CA LEU A 68 -6.65 -9.45 -3.68
C LEU A 68 -5.62 -8.33 -3.57
N LEU A 69 -4.49 -8.46 -4.27
CA LEU A 69 -3.44 -7.45 -4.29
C LEU A 69 -3.94 -6.14 -4.94
N THR A 70 -4.69 -6.24 -6.04
CA THR A 70 -5.28 -5.09 -6.73
C THR A 70 -6.29 -4.36 -5.85
N ALA A 71 -7.18 -5.09 -5.18
CA ALA A 71 -8.12 -4.50 -4.22
C ALA A 71 -7.39 -3.79 -3.07
N ALA A 72 -6.33 -4.40 -2.52
CA ALA A 72 -5.53 -3.79 -1.49
C ALA A 72 -4.77 -2.55 -1.97
N ASP A 73 -4.29 -2.54 -3.21
CA ASP A 73 -3.61 -1.37 -3.78
C ASP A 73 -4.57 -0.18 -3.95
N THR A 74 -5.80 -0.42 -4.41
CA THR A 74 -6.84 0.62 -4.48
C THR A 74 -7.14 1.21 -3.09
N LEU A 75 -7.29 0.36 -2.07
CA LEU A 75 -7.52 0.82 -0.70
C LEU A 75 -6.32 1.57 -0.11
N ARG A 76 -5.08 1.15 -0.43
CA ARG A 76 -3.89 1.91 -0.04
C ARG A 76 -3.87 3.28 -0.70
N GLN A 77 -4.24 3.37 -1.98
CA GLN A 77 -4.30 4.65 -2.68
C GLN A 77 -5.30 5.61 -2.03
N SER A 78 -6.50 5.14 -1.69
CA SER A 78 -7.50 5.98 -1.01
C SER A 78 -7.03 6.44 0.36
N LEU A 79 -6.44 5.54 1.15
CA LEU A 79 -5.88 5.89 2.47
C LEU A 79 -4.70 6.88 2.36
N MET A 80 -3.88 6.79 1.31
CA MET A 80 -2.81 7.77 1.07
C MET A 80 -3.33 9.14 0.62
N GLU A 81 -4.42 9.17 -0.15
CA GLU A 81 -5.10 10.40 -0.52
C GLU A 81 -5.71 11.08 0.71
N GLU A 82 -6.38 10.32 1.56
CA GLU A 82 -6.90 10.80 2.85
C GLU A 82 -5.77 11.30 3.76
N MET A 83 -4.64 10.57 3.80
CA MET A 83 -3.46 11.00 4.55
C MET A 83 -2.96 12.37 4.07
N ARG A 84 -2.91 12.57 2.75
CA ARG A 84 -2.51 13.84 2.15
C ARG A 84 -3.52 14.96 2.43
N ALA A 85 -4.81 14.64 2.42
CA ALA A 85 -5.90 15.56 2.71
C ALA A 85 -6.02 15.93 4.19
N SER A 86 -5.48 15.11 5.10
CA SER A 86 -5.56 15.37 6.55
C SER A 86 -4.71 16.55 7.04
N PHE A 87 -3.86 17.14 6.18
CA PHE A 87 -2.92 18.22 6.51
C PHE A 87 -2.08 17.97 7.78
N GLY A 88 -1.86 16.71 8.15
CA GLY A 88 -1.08 16.32 9.32
C GLY A 88 -1.87 16.26 10.63
N ASP A 89 -3.21 16.20 10.58
CA ASP A 89 -4.02 15.92 11.77
C ASP A 89 -3.58 14.63 12.46
N ARG A 90 -3.29 14.69 13.76
CA ARG A 90 -2.64 13.59 14.47
C ARG A 90 -3.56 12.41 14.69
N GLU A 91 -4.87 12.65 14.84
CA GLU A 91 -5.87 11.62 15.06
C GLU A 91 -6.13 10.87 13.76
N THR A 92 -6.42 11.60 12.67
CA THR A 92 -6.57 11.01 11.33
C THR A 92 -5.31 10.26 10.89
N MET A 93 -4.12 10.81 11.15
CA MET A 93 -2.86 10.12 10.84
C MET A 93 -2.67 8.84 11.66
N ARG A 94 -3.22 8.77 12.88
CA ARG A 94 -3.18 7.56 13.70
C ARG A 94 -4.16 6.52 13.13
N GLU A 95 -5.38 6.91 12.84
CA GLU A 95 -6.42 6.04 12.27
C GLU A 95 -5.96 5.42 10.95
N ILE A 96 -5.45 6.23 10.02
CA ILE A 96 -4.92 5.74 8.74
C ILE A 96 -3.78 4.72 8.95
N ARG A 97 -2.94 4.90 9.97
CA ARG A 97 -1.88 3.92 10.29
C ARG A 97 -2.44 2.62 10.83
N GLU A 98 -3.52 2.67 11.60
CA GLU A 98 -4.24 1.49 12.10
C GLU A 98 -4.93 0.77 10.93
N ASP A 99 -5.59 1.51 10.03
CA ASP A 99 -6.25 0.98 8.83
C ASP A 99 -5.27 0.33 7.87
N MET A 100 -4.10 0.95 7.63
CA MET A 100 -3.04 0.36 6.81
C MET A 100 -2.53 -0.97 7.40
N GLN A 101 -2.41 -1.05 8.73
CA GLN A 101 -2.02 -2.30 9.39
C GLN A 101 -3.12 -3.36 9.31
N GLY A 102 -4.38 -2.95 9.50
CA GLY A 102 -5.55 -3.81 9.35
C GLY A 102 -5.67 -4.38 7.95
N LEU A 103 -5.57 -3.53 6.93
CA LEU A 103 -5.56 -3.91 5.52
C LEU A 103 -4.48 -4.94 5.21
N GLN A 104 -3.27 -4.76 5.77
CA GLN A 104 -2.19 -5.69 5.54
C GLN A 104 -2.46 -7.06 6.18
N LYS A 105 -3.01 -7.10 7.39
CA LYS A 105 -3.37 -8.36 8.07
C LYS A 105 -4.49 -9.09 7.32
N ASP A 106 -5.55 -8.36 6.95
CA ASP A 106 -6.67 -8.92 6.19
C ASP A 106 -6.23 -9.49 4.83
N LEU A 107 -5.34 -8.78 4.14
CA LEU A 107 -4.73 -9.27 2.90
C LEU A 107 -3.93 -10.56 3.12
N ASP A 108 -3.06 -10.59 4.14
CA ASP A 108 -2.23 -11.77 4.45
C ASP A 108 -3.12 -12.97 4.82
N GLU A 109 -4.21 -12.77 5.57
CA GLU A 109 -5.19 -13.80 5.89
C GLU A 109 -5.92 -14.33 4.65
N LYS A 110 -6.36 -13.44 3.76
CA LYS A 110 -7.06 -13.82 2.52
C LYS A 110 -6.15 -14.59 1.57
N ILE A 111 -4.89 -14.16 1.43
CA ILE A 111 -3.90 -14.88 0.62
C ILE A 111 -3.66 -16.27 1.22
N ASN A 112 -3.42 -16.40 2.53
CA ASN A 112 -3.17 -17.69 3.18
C ASN A 112 -4.31 -18.72 2.99
N LYS A 113 -5.56 -18.27 2.82
CA LYS A 113 -6.71 -19.14 2.52
C LYS A 113 -6.71 -19.69 1.10
N VAL A 114 -6.05 -19.01 0.16
CA VAL A 114 -5.92 -19.42 -1.25
C VAL A 114 -4.71 -20.35 -1.44
N LEU A 115 -3.69 -20.20 -0.61
CA LEU A 115 -2.44 -20.95 -0.69
C LEU A 115 -2.56 -22.36 -0.08
N THR A 116 -1.75 -23.30 -0.59
CA THR A 116 -1.51 -24.60 0.05
C THR A 116 -0.60 -24.44 1.27
N GLU A 117 -0.45 -25.50 2.08
CA GLU A 117 0.39 -25.44 3.28
C GLU A 117 1.85 -25.11 2.97
N ASP A 118 2.43 -25.68 1.92
CA ASP A 118 3.82 -25.42 1.57
C ASP A 118 4.00 -24.01 0.99
N GLN A 119 3.04 -23.55 0.19
CA GLN A 119 3.02 -22.17 -0.31
C GLN A 119 2.85 -21.15 0.84
N ARG A 120 2.08 -21.46 1.88
CA ARG A 120 1.98 -20.61 3.08
C ARG A 120 3.33 -20.43 3.77
N LYS A 121 4.17 -21.47 3.84
CA LYS A 121 5.53 -21.36 4.40
C LYS A 121 6.41 -20.45 3.55
N LEU A 122 6.36 -20.61 2.23
CA LEU A 122 7.08 -19.74 1.29
C LEU A 122 6.62 -18.29 1.41
N TYR A 123 5.31 -18.08 1.53
CA TYR A 123 4.73 -16.76 1.75
C TYR A 123 5.19 -16.15 3.07
N ALA A 124 5.14 -16.89 4.18
CA ALA A 124 5.63 -16.42 5.46
C ALA A 124 7.11 -16.01 5.42
N ALA A 125 7.96 -16.81 4.74
CA ALA A 125 9.37 -16.50 4.54
C ALA A 125 9.56 -15.21 3.72
N TYR A 126 8.87 -15.09 2.60
CA TYR A 126 8.86 -13.87 1.76
C TYR A 126 8.45 -12.63 2.57
N ARG A 127 7.39 -12.74 3.39
CA ARG A 127 6.89 -11.65 4.24
C ARG A 127 7.90 -11.27 5.32
N HIS A 128 8.57 -12.24 5.91
CA HIS A 128 9.62 -12.01 6.89
C HIS A 128 10.82 -11.29 6.29
N GLU A 129 11.26 -11.68 5.08
CA GLU A 129 12.32 -10.98 4.36
C GLU A 129 11.93 -9.53 4.05
N GLN A 130 10.72 -9.30 3.56
CA GLN A 130 10.22 -7.94 3.30
C GLN A 130 10.19 -7.10 4.58
N ALA A 131 9.79 -7.68 5.72
CA ALA A 131 9.83 -7.00 7.01
C ALA A 131 11.27 -6.66 7.43
N GLN A 132 12.22 -7.58 7.27
CA GLN A 132 13.63 -7.33 7.56
C GLN A 132 14.22 -6.26 6.66
N ASN A 133 13.90 -6.27 5.36
CA ASN A 133 14.35 -5.25 4.43
C ASN A 133 13.84 -3.88 4.86
N ARG A 134 12.56 -3.74 5.25
CA ARG A 134 12.04 -2.49 5.83
C ARG A 134 12.81 -2.05 7.08
N VAL A 135 13.15 -2.98 7.99
CA VAL A 135 13.94 -2.66 9.19
C VAL A 135 15.36 -2.22 8.82
N ARG A 136 16.01 -2.88 7.85
CA ARG A 136 17.34 -2.52 7.35
C ARG A 136 17.34 -1.13 6.72
N TRP A 137 16.33 -0.81 5.90
CA TRP A 137 16.15 0.52 5.32
C TRP A 137 15.94 1.59 6.40
N ARG A 138 15.12 1.31 7.41
CA ARG A 138 14.94 2.22 8.56
C ARG A 138 16.23 2.43 9.35
N ARG A 139 17.06 1.39 9.52
CA ARG A 139 18.37 1.50 10.16
C ARG A 139 19.40 2.27 9.34
N ARG A 140 19.33 2.23 8.00
CA ARG A 140 20.23 2.99 7.11
C ARG A 140 19.79 4.43 6.87
N GLY A 141 18.50 4.76 7.03
CA GLY A 141 17.92 6.05 6.65
C GLY A 141 17.59 7.01 7.81
N TYR A 142 18.11 6.79 9.01
CA TYR A 142 17.96 7.71 10.14
C TYR A 142 19.28 7.74 10.93
N GLY A 143 20.25 8.46 10.38
CA GLY A 143 21.63 8.54 10.88
C GLY A 143 22.45 9.55 10.09
N GLY A 144 21.81 10.66 9.69
CA GLY A 144 22.39 11.82 9.02
C GLY A 144 21.51 13.03 9.29
#